data_AF-A0A243WEY5-F1
#
_entry.id   AF-A0A243WEY5-F1
#
_cell.length_a   1.000
_cell.length_b   1.000
_cell.length_c   1.000
_cell.angle_alpha   90.00
_cell.angle_beta   90.00
_cell.angle_gamma   90.00
#
_symmetry.space_group_name_H-M   'P 1'
#
loop_
_entity.id
_entity.type
_entity.pdbx_description
1 polymer ?
#
loop_
_entity_poly.entity_id
_entity_poly.type
_entity_poly.pdbx_seq_one_letter_code
_entity_poly.pdbx_strand_id
1 'polypeptide(L)'
;MRFNFSFRKNQPAPVLNHEGAAAYPLTPALELYAAVATAALSDQFYEKADTRLARLRELIAQNEPLFVARLAVYAREKLHLRSVPLVLTVELARLHRGDNLVSRLVARVVQRADEITELLAFYAVANERQGTNGKAPAKTLNRLSKQLQKGLALSFNRFDGYQLAKYDRAGQVRLRDALFLVHPQAKDAAQQALFDQLVRGELATPYTWETELSAQGQQAFASAAERQGAFQAKWEELIASGKLGYMALLRNLRNILEADVSAEAMQAVCATLVDRSAVARSKQLPFRFLAAYREVLELKSGRVPAVLAALETAIGHSIANLRGFDANTRVLLACDVSGSMQQPISARSKVLLYDIGLVLAMLLQSRCQHVVTGMFGDRWKRISLPAGQVLRNVQELYRREGEVGYSTNGHLVVYDLRQRREVVDKVMLFTDCQLWDSTGRAGSLAAEWREYRRTVAPQAQLYLFDLAGHGTVPLQVRREDGVALIAGWSDKVFDVLAALEDGGSALTEIEKIEL
;
A
#
# COMPACT_ATOMS: atom_id res chain seq x y z
N MET A 1 -21.21 -42.78 47.31
CA MET A 1 -21.52 -42.14 46.01
C MET A 1 -20.27 -41.44 45.51
N ARG A 2 -19.66 -41.91 44.42
CA ARG A 2 -18.49 -41.25 43.80
C ARG A 2 -19.00 -40.25 42.77
N PHE A 3 -18.77 -38.96 43.02
CA PHE A 3 -19.09 -37.89 42.07
C PHE A 3 -18.00 -37.82 40.99
N ASN A 4 -18.34 -38.17 39.75
CA ASN A 4 -17.51 -37.91 38.58
C ASN A 4 -17.70 -36.45 38.15
N PHE A 5 -16.73 -35.59 38.47
CA PHE A 5 -16.64 -34.27 37.83
C PHE A 5 -16.04 -34.46 36.43
N SER A 6 -16.85 -34.26 35.39
CA SER A 6 -16.36 -34.16 34.02
C SER A 6 -15.64 -32.82 33.86
N PHE A 7 -14.31 -32.83 33.80
CA PHE A 7 -13.54 -31.71 33.29
C PHE A 7 -13.77 -31.59 31.77
N ARG A 8 -14.91 -31.04 31.36
CA ARG A 8 -15.01 -30.43 30.03
C ARG A 8 -14.10 -29.21 30.07
N LYS A 9 -12.88 -29.34 29.54
CA LYS A 9 -12.07 -28.17 29.15
C LYS A 9 -13.01 -27.29 28.32
N ASN A 10 -13.28 -26.06 28.79
CA ASN A 10 -13.94 -25.04 27.98
C ASN A 10 -13.14 -24.93 26.69
N GLN A 11 -13.66 -25.47 25.60
CA GLN A 11 -13.11 -25.17 24.29
C GLN A 11 -13.33 -23.67 24.10
N PRO A 12 -12.29 -22.89 23.74
CA PRO A 12 -12.47 -21.49 23.43
C PRO A 12 -13.54 -21.36 22.35
N ALA A 13 -14.37 -20.32 22.46
CA ALA A 13 -15.43 -20.07 21.48
C ALA A 13 -14.82 -20.03 20.06
N PRO A 14 -15.51 -20.57 19.04
CA PRO A 14 -15.01 -20.55 17.68
C PRO A 14 -14.86 -19.09 17.23
N VAL A 15 -13.68 -18.75 16.71
CA VAL A 15 -13.45 -17.45 16.08
C VAL A 15 -14.18 -17.45 14.73
N LEU A 16 -15.01 -16.44 14.50
CA LEU A 16 -15.79 -16.30 13.28
C LEU A 16 -15.31 -15.08 12.49
N ASN A 17 -15.39 -15.14 11.16
CA ASN A 17 -15.21 -13.99 10.29
C ASN A 17 -16.46 -13.09 10.29
N HIS A 18 -16.44 -11.99 9.53
CA HIS A 18 -17.58 -11.05 9.47
C HIS A 18 -18.86 -11.69 8.90
N GLU A 19 -18.72 -12.76 8.12
CA GLU A 19 -19.81 -13.54 7.51
C GLU A 19 -20.25 -14.74 8.38
N GLY A 20 -19.75 -14.84 9.62
CA GLY A 20 -20.11 -15.90 10.55
C GLY A 20 -19.50 -17.28 10.24
N ALA A 21 -18.55 -17.37 9.32
CA ALA A 21 -17.83 -18.60 9.00
C ALA A 21 -16.62 -18.82 9.92
N ALA A 22 -16.22 -20.07 10.10
CA ALA A 22 -15.08 -20.44 10.94
C ALA A 22 -13.79 -19.78 10.43
N ALA A 23 -13.09 -19.08 11.31
CA ALA A 23 -11.85 -18.38 11.03
C ALA A 23 -10.80 -18.66 12.11
N TYR A 24 -9.56 -18.32 11.82
CA TYR A 24 -8.43 -18.56 12.70
C TYR A 24 -7.70 -17.24 12.97
N PRO A 25 -7.36 -16.95 14.24
CA PRO A 25 -6.64 -15.73 14.59
C PRO A 25 -5.19 -15.83 14.12
N LEU A 26 -4.62 -14.68 13.74
CA LEU A 26 -3.20 -14.55 13.50
C LEU A 26 -2.43 -14.35 14.82
N THR A 27 -1.13 -14.65 14.82
CA THR A 27 -0.26 -14.23 15.93
C THR A 27 -0.20 -12.70 15.96
N PRO A 28 -0.03 -12.04 17.13
CA PRO A 28 0.00 -10.58 17.21
C PRO A 28 1.02 -9.91 16.27
N ALA A 29 2.17 -10.52 16.03
CA ALA A 29 3.19 -9.99 15.11
C ALA A 29 2.74 -10.03 13.65
N LEU A 30 2.18 -11.17 13.22
CA LEU A 30 1.66 -11.35 11.86
C LEU A 30 0.41 -10.50 11.62
N GLU A 31 -0.44 -10.35 12.63
CA GLU A 31 -1.61 -9.47 12.56
C GLU A 31 -1.19 -8.01 12.43
N LEU A 32 -0.24 -7.55 13.24
CA LEU A 32 0.30 -6.20 13.14
C LEU A 32 0.94 -5.94 11.78
N TYR A 33 1.72 -6.91 11.26
CA TYR A 33 2.27 -6.85 9.91
C TYR A 33 1.16 -6.69 8.86
N ALA A 34 0.14 -7.55 8.89
CA ALA A 34 -0.95 -7.52 7.91
C ALA A 34 -1.71 -6.19 7.96
N ALA A 35 -2.10 -5.75 9.16
CA ALA A 35 -2.78 -4.48 9.38
C ALA A 35 -1.97 -3.28 8.88
N VAL A 36 -0.64 -3.31 9.04
CA VAL A 36 0.26 -2.24 8.57
C VAL A 36 0.42 -2.30 7.05
N ALA A 37 0.60 -3.49 6.47
CA ALA A 37 0.85 -3.67 5.05
C ALA A 37 -0.37 -3.35 4.16
N THR A 38 -1.58 -3.53 4.69
CA THR A 38 -2.86 -3.24 4.01
C THR A 38 -3.48 -1.91 4.44
N ALA A 39 -2.84 -1.16 5.32
CA ALA A 39 -3.39 0.09 5.80
C ALA A 39 -3.39 1.15 4.69
N ALA A 40 -4.58 1.34 4.09
CA ALA A 40 -4.89 2.54 3.37
C ALA A 40 -5.01 3.72 4.33
N LEU A 41 -4.09 4.68 4.20
CA LEU A 41 -4.19 5.94 4.92
C LEU A 41 -3.98 7.09 3.93
N SER A 42 -5.07 7.51 3.29
CA SER A 42 -5.22 8.83 2.67
C SER A 42 -6.72 9.18 2.69
N ASP A 43 -7.21 10.37 3.06
CA ASP A 43 -6.57 11.65 3.38
C ASP A 43 -7.48 12.41 4.37
N GLN A 44 -6.86 13.20 5.24
CA GLN A 44 -7.50 14.22 6.10
C GLN A 44 -8.35 13.70 7.27
N PHE A 45 -7.76 13.81 8.46
CA PHE A 45 -8.41 13.94 9.75
C PHE A 45 -9.28 12.77 10.26
N TYR A 46 -8.83 12.26 11.40
CA TYR A 46 -9.32 11.13 12.18
C TYR A 46 -10.77 11.29 12.67
N GLU A 47 -11.76 11.31 11.78
CA GLU A 47 -13.17 11.37 12.20
C GLU A 47 -13.92 10.05 12.01
N LYS A 48 -13.38 9.07 11.26
CA LYS A 48 -13.92 7.69 11.16
C LYS A 48 -12.85 6.59 11.28
N ALA A 49 -11.65 6.94 11.74
CA ALA A 49 -10.45 6.09 11.79
C ALA A 49 -10.20 5.43 13.16
N ASP A 50 -11.11 5.57 14.12
CA ASP A 50 -10.85 5.24 15.53
C ASP A 50 -10.74 3.73 15.80
N THR A 51 -11.56 2.88 15.16
CA THR A 51 -11.49 1.43 15.39
C THR A 51 -10.20 0.81 14.87
N ARG A 52 -9.74 1.22 13.68
CA ARG A 52 -8.47 0.73 13.11
C ARG A 52 -7.27 1.21 13.93
N LEU A 53 -7.29 2.47 14.35
CA LEU A 53 -6.23 3.02 15.21
C LEU A 53 -6.21 2.35 16.58
N ALA A 54 -7.38 2.09 17.18
CA ALA A 54 -7.48 1.36 18.44
C ALA A 54 -6.91 -0.06 18.32
N ARG A 55 -7.26 -0.77 17.25
CA ARG A 55 -6.69 -2.10 16.96
C ARG A 55 -5.17 -2.06 16.76
N LEU A 56 -4.65 -1.08 16.02
CA LEU A 56 -3.20 -0.90 15.87
C LEU A 56 -2.53 -0.65 17.23
N ARG A 57 -3.11 0.19 18.09
CA ARG A 57 -2.57 0.44 19.45
C ARG A 57 -2.51 -0.83 20.29
N GLU A 58 -3.57 -1.63 20.25
CA GLU A 58 -3.63 -2.89 20.96
C GLU A 58 -2.56 -3.87 20.47
N LEU A 59 -2.44 -4.03 19.16
CA LEU A 59 -1.43 -4.89 18.54
C LEU A 59 -0.01 -4.41 18.83
N ILE A 60 0.25 -3.11 18.81
CA ILE A 60 1.56 -2.55 19.17
C ILE A 60 1.91 -2.91 20.62
N ALA A 61 0.95 -2.84 21.55
CA ALA A 61 1.17 -3.18 22.96
C ALA A 61 1.41 -4.70 23.19
N GLN A 62 0.95 -5.55 22.28
CA GLN A 62 1.15 -7.01 22.33
C GLN A 62 2.48 -7.48 21.71
N ASN A 63 3.27 -6.57 21.12
CA ASN A 63 4.49 -6.91 20.39
C ASN A 63 5.73 -6.27 21.03
N GLU A 64 6.88 -6.92 20.83
CA GLU A 64 8.17 -6.39 21.30
C GLU A 64 8.48 -5.01 20.67
N PRO A 65 8.91 -4.01 21.46
CA PRO A 65 9.21 -2.66 20.96
C PRO A 65 10.16 -2.62 19.76
N LEU A 66 11.18 -3.48 19.77
CA LEU A 66 12.15 -3.59 18.68
C LEU A 66 11.51 -4.08 17.38
N PHE A 67 10.58 -5.04 17.47
CA PHE A 67 9.83 -5.53 16.30
C PHE A 67 8.95 -4.42 15.72
N VAL A 68 8.22 -3.68 16.56
CA VAL A 68 7.38 -2.55 16.11
C VAL A 68 8.22 -1.49 15.38
N ALA A 69 9.40 -1.16 15.92
CA ALA A 69 10.30 -0.20 15.29
C ALA A 69 10.82 -0.71 13.93
N ARG A 70 11.23 -1.98 13.85
CA ARG A 70 11.65 -2.61 12.59
C ARG A 70 10.53 -2.64 11.56
N LEU A 71 9.30 -2.98 11.97
CA LEU A 71 8.13 -2.99 11.10
C LEU A 71 7.82 -1.59 10.57
N ALA A 72 7.92 -0.54 11.39
CA ALA A 72 7.73 0.83 10.94
C ALA A 72 8.76 1.25 9.88
N VAL A 73 10.03 0.85 10.04
CA VAL A 73 11.06 1.04 9.01
C VAL A 73 10.78 0.21 7.77
N TYR A 74 10.41 -1.07 7.92
CA TYR A 74 10.04 -1.94 6.80
C TYR A 74 8.90 -1.35 5.97
N ALA A 75 7.83 -0.91 6.64
CA ALA A 75 6.69 -0.28 6.00
C ALA A 75 7.10 1.00 5.25
N ARG A 76 8.03 1.78 5.80
CA ARG A 76 8.50 3.01 5.16
C ARG A 76 9.42 2.76 3.97
N GLU A 77 10.43 1.93 4.15
CA GLU A 77 11.55 1.77 3.22
C GLU A 77 11.30 0.69 2.17
N LYS A 78 10.58 -0.36 2.52
CA LYS A 78 10.27 -1.49 1.62
C LYS A 78 8.87 -1.34 1.04
N LEU A 79 7.83 -1.26 1.86
CA LEU A 79 6.45 -1.15 1.37
C LEU A 79 6.10 0.25 0.83
N HIS A 80 6.98 1.23 1.02
CA HIS A 80 6.81 2.62 0.59
C HIS A 80 5.54 3.30 1.13
N LEU A 81 5.07 2.84 2.29
CA LEU A 81 3.97 3.45 3.03
C LEU A 81 4.45 4.72 3.71
N ARG A 82 3.53 5.68 3.87
CA ARG A 82 3.85 7.02 4.38
C ARG A 82 3.29 7.27 5.77
N SER A 83 1.98 7.16 5.92
CA SER A 83 1.28 7.60 7.12
C SER A 83 1.38 6.58 8.27
N VAL A 84 1.25 5.28 7.96
CA VAL A 84 1.24 4.20 8.98
C VAL A 84 2.54 4.14 9.77
N PRO A 85 3.75 4.23 9.15
CA PRO A 85 5.00 4.29 9.91
C PRO A 85 5.06 5.42 10.95
N LEU A 86 4.47 6.58 10.67
CA LEU A 86 4.40 7.70 11.62
C LEU A 86 3.49 7.36 12.81
N VAL A 87 2.37 6.69 12.55
CA VAL A 87 1.46 6.20 13.60
C VAL A 87 2.20 5.21 14.52
N LEU A 88 2.84 4.19 13.95
CA LEU A 88 3.64 3.23 14.72
C LEU A 88 4.71 3.92 15.57
N THR A 89 5.39 4.92 15.01
CA THR A 89 6.44 5.68 15.70
C THR A 89 5.91 6.44 16.92
N VAL A 90 4.78 7.13 16.76
CA VAL A 90 4.17 7.91 17.85
C VAL A 90 3.58 7.01 18.92
N GLU A 91 2.88 5.93 18.54
CA GLU A 91 2.29 4.99 19.50
C GLU A 91 3.38 4.22 20.26
N LEU A 92 4.45 3.79 19.58
CA LEU A 92 5.61 3.19 20.25
C LEU A 92 6.28 4.17 21.23
N ALA A 93 6.38 5.45 20.88
CA ALA A 93 6.94 6.48 21.76
C ALA A 93 6.11 6.73 23.04
N ARG A 94 4.84 6.32 23.09
CA ARG A 94 3.99 6.38 24.29
C ARG A 94 4.28 5.22 25.24
N LEU A 95 4.60 4.05 24.69
CA LEU A 95 4.77 2.80 25.43
C LEU A 95 6.23 2.57 25.85
N HIS A 96 7.18 2.84 24.96
CA HIS A 96 8.59 2.51 25.16
C HIS A 96 9.39 3.63 25.82
N ARG A 97 10.24 3.27 26.78
CA ARG A 97 11.14 4.18 27.51
C ARG A 97 12.45 3.47 27.83
N GLY A 98 13.51 4.25 28.08
CA GLY A 98 14.76 3.73 28.67
C GLY A 98 15.96 3.64 27.72
N ASP A 99 15.78 3.85 26.42
CA ASP A 99 16.87 3.81 25.43
C ASP A 99 16.71 4.84 24.30
N ASN A 100 17.50 4.69 23.22
CA ASN A 100 17.47 5.54 22.02
C ASN A 100 16.68 4.96 20.83
N LEU A 101 15.89 3.90 21.04
CA LEU A 101 15.19 3.19 19.96
C LEU A 101 14.28 4.12 19.15
N VAL A 102 13.47 4.93 19.84
CA VAL A 102 12.50 5.83 19.22
C VAL A 102 13.20 6.96 18.44
N SER A 103 14.33 7.49 18.91
CA SER A 103 15.04 8.55 18.16
C SER A 103 15.65 8.03 16.86
N ARG A 104 16.26 6.83 16.88
CA ARG A 104 16.75 6.14 15.67
C ARG A 104 15.61 5.83 14.70
N LEU A 105 14.50 5.32 15.21
CA LEU A 105 13.30 5.05 14.43
C LEU A 105 12.80 6.29 13.68
N VAL A 106 12.58 7.40 14.40
CA VAL A 106 12.09 8.66 13.81
C VAL A 106 13.02 9.13 12.69
N ALA A 107 14.34 9.08 12.92
CA ALA A 107 15.34 9.54 11.96
C ALA A 107 15.29 8.75 10.63
N ARG A 108 14.85 7.49 10.65
CA ARG A 108 14.69 6.65 9.45
C ARG A 108 13.31 6.75 8.81
N VAL A 109 12.26 6.82 9.63
CA VAL A 109 10.88 6.87 9.16
C VAL A 109 10.58 8.19 8.47
N VAL A 110 11.04 9.31 9.03
CA VAL A 110 10.85 10.64 8.43
C VAL A 110 11.80 10.78 7.24
N GLN A 111 11.24 10.83 6.03
CA GLN A 111 11.99 10.97 4.78
C GLN A 111 11.53 12.17 3.94
N ARG A 112 10.47 12.87 4.35
CA ARG A 112 10.03 14.14 3.75
C ARG A 112 9.79 15.20 4.83
N ALA A 113 9.93 16.47 4.46
CA ALA A 113 9.80 17.58 5.41
C ALA A 113 8.39 17.68 6.01
N ASP A 114 7.33 17.46 5.22
CA ASP A 114 5.94 17.45 5.73
C ASP A 114 5.67 16.35 6.76
N GLU A 115 6.46 15.28 6.77
CA GLU A 115 6.28 14.19 7.75
C GLU A 115 6.68 14.60 9.16
N ILE A 116 7.49 15.64 9.32
CA ILE A 116 7.78 16.25 10.63
C ILE A 116 6.49 16.82 11.22
N THR A 117 5.77 17.64 10.45
CA THR A 117 4.56 18.32 10.92
C THR A 117 3.41 17.33 11.09
N GLU A 118 3.28 16.33 10.21
CA GLU A 118 2.30 15.25 10.35
C GLU A 118 2.52 14.41 11.61
N LEU A 119 3.77 14.03 11.89
CA LEU A 119 4.12 13.27 13.09
C LEU A 119 3.78 14.08 14.36
N LEU A 120 4.11 15.37 14.39
CA LEU A 120 3.78 16.25 15.52
C LEU A 120 2.27 16.47 15.68
N ALA A 121 1.54 16.64 14.59
CA ALA A 121 0.09 16.75 14.61
C ALA A 121 -0.56 15.48 15.17
N PHE A 122 -0.13 14.30 14.69
CA PHE A 122 -0.61 13.03 15.22
C PHE A 122 -0.21 12.85 16.69
N TYR A 123 1.00 13.23 17.08
CA TYR A 123 1.43 13.19 18.49
C TYR A 123 0.57 14.06 19.40
N ALA A 124 0.13 15.24 18.95
CA ALA A 124 -0.79 16.10 19.71
C ALA A 124 -2.16 15.41 19.92
N VAL A 125 -2.71 14.82 18.86
CA VAL A 125 -3.99 14.08 18.89
C VAL A 125 -3.90 12.84 19.78
N ALA A 126 -2.86 12.01 19.61
CA ALA A 126 -2.68 10.76 20.34
C ALA A 126 -2.48 10.94 21.85
N ASN A 127 -2.11 12.14 22.30
CA ASN A 127 -1.95 12.49 23.70
C ASN A 127 -3.09 13.36 24.24
N GLU A 128 -4.24 13.41 23.54
CA GLU A 128 -5.45 14.15 23.93
C GLU A 128 -5.20 15.63 24.24
N ARG A 129 -4.23 16.24 23.54
CA ARG A 129 -3.80 17.63 23.80
C ARG A 129 -4.60 18.65 23.01
N GLN A 130 -5.88 18.39 22.77
CA GLN A 130 -6.80 19.42 22.29
C GLN A 130 -7.23 20.25 23.49
N GLY A 131 -7.05 21.57 23.41
CA GLY A 131 -7.30 22.48 24.52
C GLY A 131 -8.70 22.30 25.09
N THR A 132 -8.79 21.68 26.26
CA THR A 132 -9.98 21.74 27.09
C THR A 132 -10.04 23.12 27.74
N ASN A 133 -11.20 23.76 27.60
CA ASN A 133 -11.64 25.00 28.22
C ASN A 133 -11.23 26.29 27.49
N GLY A 134 -12.24 27.03 27.00
CA GLY A 134 -12.14 28.29 26.25
C GLY A 134 -11.50 29.47 26.97
N LYS A 135 -10.27 29.32 27.45
CA LYS A 135 -9.38 30.38 27.94
C LYS A 135 -7.95 30.10 27.46
N ALA A 136 -7.56 30.77 26.37
CA ALA A 136 -6.26 30.72 25.67
C ALA A 136 -5.85 29.33 25.14
N PRO A 137 -5.18 29.23 23.97
CA PRO A 137 -4.77 27.93 23.44
C PRO A 137 -3.74 27.31 24.39
N ALA A 138 -4.14 26.26 25.11
CA ALA A 138 -3.21 25.39 25.82
C ALA A 138 -2.13 25.00 24.81
N LYS A 139 -0.84 25.29 25.09
CA LYS A 139 0.28 24.99 24.19
C LYS A 139 0.23 23.51 23.80
N THR A 140 -0.26 23.22 22.60
CA THR A 140 -0.71 21.89 22.12
C THR A 140 0.38 20.81 22.22
N LEU A 141 1.64 21.23 22.33
CA LEU A 141 2.83 20.37 22.29
C LEU A 141 3.79 20.55 23.50
N ASN A 142 3.34 21.13 24.62
CA ASN A 142 4.20 21.58 25.75
C ASN A 142 5.08 20.49 26.45
N ARG A 143 4.96 19.20 26.06
CA ARG A 143 5.78 18.08 26.58
C ARG A 143 6.04 17.06 25.46
N LEU A 144 6.89 17.40 24.50
CA LEU A 144 7.35 16.46 23.46
C LEU A 144 8.30 15.42 24.09
N SER A 145 8.19 14.16 23.70
CA SER A 145 9.16 13.13 24.12
C SER A 145 10.57 13.53 23.69
N LYS A 146 11.54 13.48 24.61
CA LYS A 146 12.96 13.76 24.29
C LYS A 146 13.48 12.87 23.16
N GLN A 147 12.97 11.66 23.02
CA GLN A 147 13.36 10.75 21.93
C GLN A 147 12.79 11.19 20.59
N LEU A 148 11.51 11.58 20.54
CA LEU A 148 10.90 12.15 19.33
C LEU A 148 11.61 13.45 18.94
N GLN A 149 11.90 14.32 19.91
CA GLN A 149 12.65 15.57 19.69
C GLN A 149 14.03 15.29 19.07
N LYS A 150 14.82 14.38 19.67
CA LYS A 150 16.13 13.99 19.14
C LYS A 150 16.04 13.43 17.72
N GLY A 151 15.08 12.54 17.47
CA GLY A 151 14.89 11.96 16.15
C GLY A 151 14.48 12.98 15.08
N LEU A 152 13.55 13.88 15.41
CA LEU A 152 13.14 14.96 14.51
C LEU A 152 14.28 15.96 14.27
N ALA A 153 15.13 16.20 15.26
CA ALA A 153 16.31 17.06 15.11
C ALA A 153 17.30 16.49 14.09
N LEU A 154 17.50 15.17 14.09
CA LEU A 154 18.28 14.48 13.06
C LEU A 154 17.61 14.62 11.68
N SER A 155 16.28 14.48 11.62
CA SER A 155 15.54 14.59 10.35
C SER A 155 15.61 16.00 9.75
N PHE A 156 15.51 17.07 10.54
CA PHE A 156 15.63 18.45 10.06
C PHE A 156 16.95 18.70 9.31
N ASN A 157 18.05 18.12 9.79
CA ASN A 157 19.37 18.24 9.18
C ASN A 157 19.53 17.49 7.83
N ARG A 158 18.54 16.68 7.43
CA ARG A 158 18.54 15.96 6.16
C ARG A 158 17.90 16.72 5.01
N PHE A 159 17.12 17.77 5.30
CA PHE A 159 16.34 18.48 4.29
C PHE A 159 17.04 19.74 3.80
N ASP A 160 16.99 19.94 2.48
CA ASP A 160 17.43 21.15 1.82
C ASP A 160 16.33 22.23 1.76
N GLY A 161 16.67 23.42 1.27
CA GLY A 161 15.74 24.54 1.21
C GLY A 161 14.58 24.34 0.24
N TYR A 162 14.77 23.60 -0.85
CA TYR A 162 13.68 23.28 -1.77
C TYR A 162 12.65 22.36 -1.10
N GLN A 163 13.11 21.34 -0.38
CA GLN A 163 12.24 20.40 0.34
C GLN A 163 11.47 21.10 1.45
N LEU A 164 12.13 21.94 2.25
CA LEU A 164 11.46 22.71 3.30
C LEU A 164 10.42 23.66 2.69
N ALA A 165 10.75 24.39 1.62
CA ALA A 165 9.83 25.33 0.97
C ALA A 165 8.63 24.61 0.33
N LYS A 166 8.87 23.48 -0.36
CA LYS A 166 7.81 22.68 -1.04
C LYS A 166 6.74 22.18 -0.09
N TYR A 167 7.15 21.88 1.13
CA TYR A 167 6.29 21.27 2.14
C TYR A 167 5.90 22.22 3.26
N ASP A 168 6.33 23.49 3.22
CA ASP A 168 5.86 24.53 4.13
C ASP A 168 4.44 24.98 3.75
N ARG A 169 3.46 24.20 4.20
CA ARG A 169 2.04 24.42 3.93
C ARG A 169 1.33 24.80 5.22
N ALA A 170 0.27 25.58 5.09
CA ALA A 170 -0.64 25.84 6.21
C ALA A 170 -1.27 24.51 6.66
N GLY A 171 -1.16 24.20 7.96
CA GLY A 171 -1.68 22.99 8.59
C GLY A 171 -1.76 23.17 10.11
N GLN A 172 -2.13 22.10 10.83
CA GLN A 172 -2.20 22.13 12.30
C GLN A 172 -0.86 22.47 12.97
N VAL A 173 0.24 22.06 12.36
CA VAL A 173 1.61 22.38 12.77
C VAL A 173 2.34 22.88 11.53
N ARG A 174 2.93 24.08 11.59
CA ARG A 174 3.79 24.58 10.51
C ARG A 174 5.24 24.14 10.71
N LEU A 175 6.02 24.10 9.63
CA LEU A 175 7.44 23.71 9.71
C LEU A 175 8.24 24.64 10.62
N ARG A 176 7.95 25.94 10.59
CA ARG A 176 8.53 26.93 11.52
C ARG A 176 8.24 26.60 12.98
N ASP A 177 7.00 26.27 13.32
CA ASP A 177 6.62 25.92 14.70
C ASP A 177 7.27 24.61 15.14
N ALA A 178 7.36 23.64 14.21
CA ALA A 178 8.08 22.38 14.44
C ALA A 178 9.57 22.62 14.71
N LEU A 179 10.21 23.53 13.97
CA LEU A 179 11.61 23.90 14.18
C LEU A 179 11.82 24.49 15.57
N PHE A 180 10.95 25.42 15.99
CA PHE A 180 10.99 25.97 17.34
C PHE A 180 10.71 24.94 18.42
N LEU A 181 9.83 23.98 18.20
CA LEU A 181 9.54 22.93 19.19
C LEU A 181 10.70 21.93 19.32
N VAL A 182 11.30 21.56 18.19
CA VAL A 182 12.34 20.52 18.14
C VAL A 182 13.69 21.07 18.59
N HIS A 183 13.98 22.34 18.29
CA HIS A 183 15.28 22.97 18.53
C HIS A 183 16.46 22.15 17.95
N PRO A 184 16.47 21.84 16.63
CA PRO A 184 17.58 21.12 16.03
C PRO A 184 18.86 21.94 16.08
N GLN A 185 19.97 21.31 16.47
CA GLN A 185 21.30 21.86 16.22
C GLN A 185 21.64 21.67 14.75
N ALA A 186 21.99 22.74 14.05
CA ALA A 186 22.42 22.67 12.66
C ALA A 186 23.73 21.88 12.52
N LYS A 187 23.81 21.02 11.51
CA LYS A 187 25.01 20.23 11.20
C LYS A 187 26.18 21.08 10.70
N ASP A 188 25.90 22.22 10.09
CA ASP A 188 26.87 23.16 9.53
C ASP A 188 26.27 24.57 9.42
N ALA A 189 27.09 25.55 9.03
CA ALA A 189 26.67 26.94 8.89
C ALA A 189 25.63 27.15 7.77
N ALA A 190 25.66 26.35 6.71
CA ALA A 190 24.69 26.44 5.61
C ALA A 190 23.29 26.00 6.07
N GLN A 191 23.22 24.93 6.85
CA GLN A 191 21.99 24.45 7.46
C GLN A 191 21.46 25.43 8.50
N GLN A 192 22.33 26.11 9.27
CA GLN A 192 21.91 27.18 10.18
C GLN A 192 21.26 28.34 9.43
N ALA A 193 21.90 28.81 8.34
CA ALA A 193 21.33 29.86 7.50
C ALA A 193 19.97 29.45 6.91
N LEU A 194 19.82 28.18 6.53
CA LEU A 194 18.56 27.63 6.04
C LEU A 194 17.46 27.60 7.11
N PHE A 195 17.80 27.22 8.35
CA PHE A 195 16.88 27.28 9.48
C PHE A 195 16.46 28.71 9.79
N ASP A 196 17.37 29.67 9.72
CA ASP A 196 17.06 31.10 9.91
C ASP A 196 16.11 31.62 8.82
N GLN A 197 16.31 31.23 7.55
CA GLN A 197 15.39 31.55 6.45
C GLN A 197 13.99 30.98 6.67
N LEU A 198 13.88 29.72 7.11
CA LEU A 198 12.60 29.09 7.46
C LEU A 198 11.90 29.85 8.60
N VAL A 199 12.65 30.29 9.61
CA VAL A 199 12.11 31.08 10.72
C VAL A 199 11.58 32.44 10.26
N ARG A 200 12.31 33.11 9.36
CA ARG A 200 11.92 34.42 8.81
C ARG A 200 10.82 34.33 7.75
N GLY A 201 10.58 33.15 7.19
CA GLY A 201 9.65 32.96 6.07
C GLY A 201 10.23 33.45 4.73
N GLU A 202 11.55 33.39 4.60
CA GLU A 202 12.32 33.88 3.44
C GLU A 202 12.72 32.76 2.47
N LEU A 203 12.20 31.54 2.67
CA LEU A 203 12.45 30.44 1.74
C LEU A 203 11.89 30.76 0.35
N ALA A 204 12.68 30.49 -0.68
CA ALA A 204 12.28 30.71 -2.06
C ALA A 204 11.03 29.88 -2.40
N THR A 205 10.07 30.49 -3.11
CA THR A 205 8.90 29.78 -3.63
C THR A 205 9.38 28.64 -4.54
N PRO A 206 9.05 27.39 -4.22
CA PRO A 206 9.55 26.26 -4.98
C PRO A 206 8.82 26.21 -6.33
N TYR A 207 9.59 26.05 -7.41
CA TYR A 207 9.02 25.75 -8.72
C TYR A 207 8.37 24.36 -8.67
N THR A 208 7.03 24.32 -8.74
CA THR A 208 6.25 23.07 -8.76
C THR A 208 5.19 23.15 -9.86
N TRP A 209 4.92 22.02 -10.50
CA TRP A 209 3.91 21.95 -11.56
C TRP A 209 2.52 22.35 -11.03
N GLU A 210 2.19 22.05 -9.75
CA GLU A 210 0.93 22.48 -9.15
C GLU A 210 0.80 24.00 -9.08
N THR A 211 1.86 24.69 -8.65
CA THR A 211 1.87 26.15 -8.57
C THR A 211 1.75 26.77 -9.96
N GLU A 212 2.50 26.26 -10.93
CA GLU A 212 2.50 26.76 -12.30
C GLU A 212 1.13 26.57 -12.97
N LEU A 213 0.51 25.40 -12.84
CA LEU A 213 -0.81 25.14 -13.41
C LEU A 213 -1.93 25.89 -12.68
N SER A 214 -1.83 26.07 -11.36
CA SER A 214 -2.81 26.85 -10.60
C SER A 214 -2.74 28.33 -10.98
N ALA A 215 -1.53 28.88 -11.11
CA ALA A 215 -1.33 30.25 -11.58
C ALA A 215 -1.89 30.43 -13.00
N GLN A 216 -1.64 29.47 -13.91
CA GLN A 216 -2.21 29.49 -15.25
C GLN A 216 -3.74 29.40 -15.24
N GLY A 217 -4.32 28.58 -14.37
CA GLY A 217 -5.78 28.42 -14.25
C GLY A 217 -6.51 29.62 -13.65
N GLN A 218 -5.80 30.50 -12.93
CA GLN A 218 -6.34 31.74 -12.36
C GLN A 218 -6.31 32.91 -13.35
N GLN A 219 -5.64 32.77 -14.49
CA GLN A 219 -5.63 33.79 -15.53
C GLN A 219 -6.98 33.85 -16.25
N ALA A 220 -7.43 35.05 -16.55
CA ALA A 220 -8.58 35.27 -17.42
C ALA A 220 -8.14 35.09 -18.87
N PHE A 221 -8.83 34.22 -19.60
CA PHE A 221 -8.62 34.00 -21.03
C PHE A 221 -9.81 34.55 -21.81
N ALA A 222 -9.55 35.19 -22.95
CA ALA A 222 -10.60 35.77 -23.78
C ALA A 222 -11.41 34.69 -24.54
N SER A 223 -10.82 33.51 -24.75
CA SER A 223 -11.48 32.38 -25.41
C SER A 223 -11.02 31.02 -24.88
N ALA A 224 -11.81 29.98 -25.16
CA ALA A 224 -11.44 28.60 -24.87
C ALA A 224 -10.18 28.15 -25.64
N ALA A 225 -9.99 28.64 -26.87
CA ALA A 225 -8.82 28.33 -27.69
C ALA A 225 -7.53 28.95 -27.12
N GLU A 226 -7.61 30.19 -26.63
CA GLU A 226 -6.49 30.85 -25.96
C GLU A 226 -6.11 30.12 -24.67
N ARG A 227 -7.11 29.76 -23.85
CA ARG A 227 -6.90 28.93 -22.66
C ARG A 227 -6.20 27.62 -23.02
N GLN A 228 -6.68 26.91 -24.03
CA GLN A 228 -6.10 25.65 -24.47
C GLN A 228 -4.62 25.81 -24.88
N GLY A 229 -4.31 26.81 -25.71
CA GLY A 229 -2.92 27.08 -26.14
C GLY A 229 -2.00 27.44 -24.96
N ALA A 230 -2.50 28.17 -23.97
CA ALA A 230 -1.77 28.47 -22.74
C ALA A 230 -1.44 27.20 -21.93
N PHE A 231 -2.41 26.30 -21.75
CA PHE A 231 -2.18 25.03 -21.05
C PHE A 231 -1.25 24.11 -21.84
N GLN A 232 -1.38 24.08 -23.17
CA GLN A 232 -0.48 23.34 -24.06
C GLN A 232 0.97 23.79 -23.87
N ALA A 233 1.25 25.09 -24.03
CA ALA A 233 2.58 25.65 -23.87
C ALA A 233 3.16 25.42 -22.47
N LYS A 234 2.34 25.54 -21.42
CA LYS A 234 2.79 25.29 -20.04
C LYS A 234 3.11 23.81 -19.80
N TRP A 235 2.33 22.87 -20.35
CA TRP A 235 2.67 21.45 -20.26
C TRP A 235 3.97 21.13 -21.00
N GLU A 236 4.18 21.70 -22.18
CA GLU A 236 5.43 21.54 -22.93
C GLU A 236 6.64 22.09 -22.17
N GLU A 237 6.51 23.28 -21.56
CA GLU A 237 7.53 23.86 -20.68
C GLU A 237 7.87 22.90 -19.53
N LEU A 238 6.84 22.38 -18.84
CA LEU A 238 7.02 21.47 -17.70
C LEU A 238 7.69 20.15 -18.12
N ILE A 239 7.30 19.58 -19.26
CA ILE A 239 7.88 18.36 -19.81
C ILE A 239 9.35 18.61 -20.19
N ALA A 240 9.63 19.69 -20.93
CA ALA A 240 10.98 20.05 -21.38
C ALA A 240 11.92 20.38 -20.21
N SER A 241 11.40 20.94 -19.12
CA SER A 241 12.20 21.29 -17.95
C SER A 241 12.78 20.07 -17.21
N GLY A 242 12.22 18.87 -17.41
CA GLY A 242 12.57 17.66 -16.66
C GLY A 242 12.19 17.70 -15.17
N LYS A 243 11.51 18.77 -14.71
CA LYS A 243 11.12 18.96 -13.30
C LYS A 243 9.81 18.26 -12.93
N LEU A 244 9.10 17.69 -13.90
CA LEU A 244 7.89 16.92 -13.68
C LEU A 244 8.24 15.53 -13.13
N GLY A 245 8.09 15.35 -11.82
CA GLY A 245 8.35 14.05 -11.17
C GLY A 245 7.46 12.93 -11.73
N TYR A 246 7.96 11.69 -11.71
CA TYR A 246 7.30 10.53 -12.31
C TYR A 246 5.82 10.34 -11.87
N MET A 247 5.54 10.51 -10.58
CA MET A 247 4.17 10.41 -10.05
C MET A 247 3.26 11.53 -10.57
N ALA A 248 3.79 12.74 -10.70
CA ALA A 248 3.05 13.88 -11.25
C ALA A 248 2.74 13.66 -12.73
N LEU A 249 3.70 13.13 -13.49
CA LEU A 249 3.48 12.72 -14.88
C LEU A 249 2.36 11.68 -14.97
N LEU A 250 2.47 10.58 -14.22
CA LEU A 250 1.50 9.48 -14.22
C LEU A 250 0.07 9.95 -13.90
N ARG A 251 -0.07 10.85 -12.93
CA ARG A 251 -1.37 11.40 -12.50
C ARG A 251 -1.98 12.37 -13.52
N ASN A 252 -1.15 13.00 -14.36
CA ASN A 252 -1.59 14.05 -15.28
C ASN A 252 -1.58 13.62 -16.76
N LEU A 253 -1.39 12.33 -17.07
CA LEU A 253 -1.40 11.85 -18.47
C LEU A 253 -2.67 12.24 -19.22
N ARG A 254 -3.84 12.20 -18.56
CA ARG A 254 -5.10 12.69 -19.13
C ARG A 254 -5.00 14.16 -19.53
N ASN A 255 -4.59 15.01 -18.59
CA ASN A 255 -4.49 16.46 -18.79
C ASN A 255 -3.48 16.81 -19.90
N ILE A 256 -2.37 16.07 -19.98
CA ILE A 256 -1.35 16.26 -21.03
C ILE A 256 -1.90 15.88 -22.41
N LEU A 257 -2.65 14.77 -22.51
CA LEU A 257 -3.28 14.33 -23.76
C LEU A 257 -4.39 15.28 -24.20
N GLU A 258 -5.21 15.77 -23.26
CA GLU A 258 -6.28 16.74 -23.54
C GLU A 258 -5.73 18.12 -23.89
N ALA A 259 -4.55 18.49 -23.39
CA ALA A 259 -3.85 19.72 -23.76
C ALA A 259 -3.31 19.72 -25.21
N ASP A 260 -3.32 18.57 -25.89
CA ASP A 260 -2.84 18.38 -27.26
C ASP A 260 -1.42 18.92 -27.50
N VAL A 261 -0.49 18.62 -26.59
CA VAL A 261 0.93 19.02 -26.68
C VAL A 261 1.60 18.54 -27.97
N SER A 262 2.77 19.04 -28.34
CA SER A 262 3.52 18.62 -29.52
C SER A 262 3.88 17.13 -29.54
N ALA A 263 4.21 16.61 -30.72
CA ALA A 263 4.65 15.22 -30.87
C ALA A 263 5.95 14.96 -30.10
N GLU A 264 6.85 15.94 -30.09
CA GLU A 264 8.12 15.93 -29.38
C GLU A 264 7.89 15.82 -27.86
N ALA A 265 6.97 16.62 -27.32
CA ALA A 265 6.60 16.54 -25.91
C ALA A 265 5.99 15.17 -25.55
N MET A 266 5.13 14.62 -26.41
CA MET A 266 4.57 13.28 -26.19
C MET A 266 5.61 12.16 -26.25
N GLN A 267 6.61 12.28 -27.12
CA GLN A 267 7.74 11.36 -27.16
C GLN A 267 8.55 11.42 -25.86
N ALA A 268 8.83 12.62 -25.35
CA ALA A 268 9.51 12.80 -24.06
C ALA A 268 8.72 12.20 -22.89
N VAL A 269 7.39 12.35 -22.89
CA VAL A 269 6.50 11.72 -21.91
C VAL A 269 6.61 10.19 -21.97
N CYS A 270 6.48 9.61 -23.16
CA CYS A 270 6.56 8.15 -23.33
C CYS A 270 7.95 7.62 -22.95
N ALA A 271 9.02 8.32 -23.36
CA ALA A 271 10.40 7.98 -23.00
C ALA A 271 10.61 7.98 -21.47
N THR A 272 10.01 8.94 -20.77
CA THR A 272 10.08 9.00 -19.30
C THR A 272 9.32 7.85 -18.65
N LEU A 273 8.14 7.49 -19.17
CA LEU A 273 7.33 6.38 -18.65
C LEU A 273 8.05 5.03 -18.78
N VAL A 274 8.74 4.80 -19.89
CA VAL A 274 9.45 3.53 -20.14
C VAL A 274 10.86 3.50 -19.57
N ASP A 275 11.37 4.60 -18.99
CA ASP A 275 12.69 4.58 -18.36
C ASP A 275 12.69 3.70 -17.11
N ARG A 276 13.40 2.57 -17.18
CA ARG A 276 13.51 1.59 -16.08
C ARG A 276 14.05 2.23 -14.80
N SER A 277 14.96 3.19 -14.92
CA SER A 277 15.54 3.87 -13.76
C SER A 277 14.54 4.82 -13.10
N ALA A 278 13.75 5.55 -13.89
CA ALA A 278 12.68 6.42 -13.41
C ALA A 278 11.58 5.61 -12.71
N VAL A 279 11.15 4.50 -13.31
CA VAL A 279 10.18 3.57 -12.69
C VAL A 279 10.70 3.07 -11.34
N ALA A 280 11.93 2.56 -11.27
CA ALA A 280 12.50 2.04 -10.02
C ALA A 280 12.63 3.13 -8.94
N ARG A 281 13.10 4.34 -9.30
CA ARG A 281 13.23 5.46 -8.34
C ARG A 281 11.87 6.04 -7.91
N SER A 282 10.83 5.88 -8.73
CA SER A 282 9.50 6.47 -8.48
C SER A 282 8.77 5.87 -7.29
N LYS A 283 9.13 4.62 -6.91
CA LYS A 283 8.46 3.85 -5.84
C LYS A 283 6.94 3.78 -6.01
N GLN A 284 6.46 3.83 -7.27
CA GLN A 284 5.03 3.76 -7.56
C GLN A 284 4.50 2.35 -7.32
N LEU A 285 3.40 2.26 -6.57
CA LEU A 285 2.68 1.01 -6.37
C LEU A 285 2.03 0.56 -7.69
N PRO A 286 1.96 -0.76 -7.99
CA PRO A 286 1.49 -1.24 -9.29
C PRO A 286 0.11 -0.74 -9.72
N PHE A 287 -0.85 -0.63 -8.79
CA PHE A 287 -2.19 -0.16 -9.11
C PHE A 287 -2.22 1.32 -9.57
N ARG A 288 -1.15 2.10 -9.35
CA ARG A 288 -1.06 3.48 -9.86
C ARG A 288 -0.95 3.51 -11.39
N PHE A 289 -0.28 2.51 -11.97
CA PHE A 289 -0.25 2.32 -13.43
C PHE A 289 -1.61 1.93 -13.96
N LEU A 290 -2.36 1.09 -13.23
CA LEU A 290 -3.75 0.75 -13.58
C LEU A 290 -4.66 1.98 -13.58
N ALA A 291 -4.57 2.82 -12.53
CA ALA A 291 -5.35 4.05 -12.44
C ALA A 291 -5.08 4.95 -13.66
N ALA A 292 -3.80 5.20 -13.98
CA ALA A 292 -3.44 5.99 -15.14
C ALA A 292 -3.88 5.35 -16.46
N TYR A 293 -3.76 4.03 -16.59
CA TYR A 293 -4.18 3.28 -17.78
C TYR A 293 -5.67 3.45 -18.04
N ARG A 294 -6.52 3.31 -17.01
CA ARG A 294 -7.98 3.52 -17.14
C ARG A 294 -8.30 4.96 -17.50
N GLU A 295 -7.65 5.94 -16.87
CA GLU A 295 -7.90 7.35 -17.16
C GLU A 295 -7.51 7.71 -18.60
N VAL A 296 -6.48 7.09 -19.17
CA VAL A 296 -6.05 7.28 -20.57
C VAL A 296 -6.94 6.51 -21.55
N LEU A 297 -7.41 5.31 -21.19
CA LEU A 297 -8.23 4.44 -22.04
C LEU A 297 -9.56 5.09 -22.46
N GLU A 298 -10.10 5.99 -21.64
CA GLU A 298 -11.36 6.71 -21.92
C GLU A 298 -11.21 7.81 -22.99
N LEU A 299 -9.99 8.17 -23.37
CA LEU A 299 -9.73 9.29 -24.27
C LEU A 299 -9.83 8.87 -25.75
N LYS A 300 -10.24 9.82 -26.60
CA LYS A 300 -10.42 9.63 -28.05
C LYS A 300 -9.23 10.11 -28.89
N SER A 301 -8.09 10.41 -28.26
CA SER A 301 -6.90 10.92 -28.95
C SER A 301 -6.16 9.79 -29.70
N GLY A 302 -5.67 10.08 -30.90
CA GLY A 302 -4.85 9.14 -31.69
C GLY A 302 -3.50 8.76 -31.04
N ARG A 303 -3.11 9.47 -29.96
CA ARG A 303 -1.89 9.19 -29.18
C ARG A 303 -2.09 8.22 -28.03
N VAL A 304 -3.34 7.89 -27.71
CA VAL A 304 -3.71 6.94 -26.64
C VAL A 304 -2.97 5.61 -26.78
N PRO A 305 -2.89 4.95 -27.96
CA PRO A 305 -2.21 3.67 -28.09
C PRO A 305 -0.74 3.70 -27.65
N ALA A 306 -0.02 4.78 -27.96
CA ALA A 306 1.40 4.93 -27.59
C ALA A 306 1.58 5.03 -26.07
N VAL A 307 0.71 5.81 -25.40
CA VAL A 307 0.74 5.98 -23.94
C VAL A 307 0.35 4.68 -23.22
N LEU A 308 -0.66 3.96 -23.70
CA LEU A 308 -1.05 2.67 -23.14
C LEU A 308 0.08 1.64 -23.24
N ALA A 309 0.78 1.58 -24.39
CA ALA A 309 1.95 0.71 -24.57
C ALA A 309 3.11 1.10 -23.64
N ALA A 310 3.34 2.41 -23.45
CA ALA A 310 4.33 2.91 -22.50
C ALA A 310 4.00 2.52 -21.05
N LEU A 311 2.73 2.61 -20.64
CA LEU A 311 2.27 2.19 -19.32
C LEU A 311 2.43 0.68 -19.08
N GLU A 312 2.14 -0.15 -20.08
CA GLU A 312 2.39 -1.61 -20.03
C GLU A 312 3.87 -1.93 -19.85
N THR A 313 4.73 -1.21 -20.58
CA THR A 313 6.19 -1.36 -20.43
C THR A 313 6.65 -0.91 -19.04
N ALA A 314 6.12 0.21 -18.55
CA ALA A 314 6.45 0.77 -17.24
C ALA A 314 6.10 -0.17 -16.08
N ILE A 315 4.90 -0.76 -16.08
CA ILE A 315 4.54 -1.76 -15.05
C ILE A 315 5.39 -3.03 -15.19
N GLY A 316 5.79 -3.42 -16.41
CA GLY A 316 6.74 -4.50 -16.63
C GLY A 316 8.12 -4.22 -16.00
N HIS A 317 8.56 -2.96 -15.99
CA HIS A 317 9.78 -2.53 -15.31
C HIS A 317 9.66 -2.53 -13.79
N SER A 318 8.47 -2.27 -13.22
CA SER A 318 8.28 -2.29 -11.77
C SER A 318 8.51 -3.70 -11.19
N ILE A 319 8.28 -4.75 -11.98
CA ILE A 319 8.51 -6.15 -11.59
C ILE A 319 9.73 -6.78 -12.27
N ALA A 320 10.74 -5.99 -12.62
CA ALA A 320 11.93 -6.51 -13.27
C ALA A 320 12.73 -7.49 -12.39
N ASN A 321 12.60 -7.38 -11.06
CA ASN A 321 13.27 -8.26 -10.10
C ASN A 321 12.36 -9.36 -9.52
N LEU A 322 11.10 -9.43 -9.98
CA LEU A 322 10.14 -10.43 -9.51
C LEU A 322 10.59 -11.82 -9.96
N ARG A 323 10.84 -12.72 -9.00
CA ARG A 323 11.08 -14.14 -9.26
C ARG A 323 9.77 -14.79 -9.70
N GLY A 324 9.76 -15.26 -10.94
CA GLY A 324 8.68 -16.04 -11.50
C GLY A 324 8.79 -17.53 -11.18
N PHE A 325 7.94 -18.31 -11.84
CA PHE A 325 7.95 -19.76 -11.77
C PHE A 325 8.15 -20.34 -13.19
N ASP A 326 9.05 -21.31 -13.29
CA ASP A 326 9.38 -21.97 -14.55
C ASP A 326 8.26 -22.91 -15.03
N ALA A 327 8.45 -23.57 -16.18
CA ALA A 327 7.46 -24.49 -16.73
C ALA A 327 7.22 -25.75 -15.87
N ASN A 328 8.13 -26.06 -14.94
CA ASN A 328 8.03 -27.22 -14.07
C ASN A 328 7.10 -26.97 -12.88
N THR A 329 6.91 -25.70 -12.52
CA THR A 329 6.08 -25.29 -11.38
C THR A 329 4.69 -24.87 -11.85
N ARG A 330 3.67 -25.62 -11.43
CA ARG A 330 2.26 -25.45 -11.82
C ARG A 330 1.57 -24.51 -10.84
N VAL A 331 1.18 -23.34 -11.32
CA VAL A 331 0.62 -22.27 -10.48
C VAL A 331 -0.86 -22.05 -10.82
N LEU A 332 -1.71 -21.93 -9.80
CA LEU A 332 -3.07 -21.43 -9.94
C LEU A 332 -3.18 -20.07 -9.26
N LEU A 333 -3.66 -19.07 -10.00
CA LEU A 333 -3.94 -17.71 -9.53
C LEU A 333 -5.45 -17.49 -9.53
N ALA A 334 -6.03 -17.21 -8.37
CA ALA A 334 -7.44 -16.97 -8.20
C ALA A 334 -7.69 -15.59 -7.60
N CYS A 335 -8.39 -14.74 -8.35
CA CYS A 335 -8.73 -13.39 -7.93
C CYS A 335 -10.13 -13.33 -7.33
N ASP A 336 -10.24 -12.78 -6.14
CA ASP A 336 -11.51 -12.51 -5.48
C ASP A 336 -12.16 -11.25 -6.06
N VAL A 337 -13.38 -11.36 -6.59
CA VAL A 337 -14.18 -10.24 -7.09
C VAL A 337 -15.48 -10.06 -6.29
N SER A 338 -15.55 -10.63 -5.09
CA SER A 338 -16.70 -10.54 -4.19
C SER A 338 -17.06 -9.10 -3.80
N GLY A 339 -18.27 -8.92 -3.28
CA GLY A 339 -18.77 -7.59 -2.88
C GLY A 339 -17.93 -6.91 -1.79
N SER A 340 -17.31 -7.69 -0.90
CA SER A 340 -16.39 -7.15 0.12
C SER A 340 -15.09 -6.60 -0.48
N MET A 341 -14.69 -7.09 -1.65
CA MET A 341 -13.56 -6.59 -2.43
C MET A 341 -13.89 -5.37 -3.30
N GLN A 342 -15.16 -4.98 -3.46
CA GLN A 342 -15.60 -3.81 -4.23
C GLN A 342 -15.52 -2.49 -3.46
N GLN A 343 -14.72 -2.45 -2.40
CA GLN A 343 -14.53 -1.26 -1.59
C GLN A 343 -13.39 -0.38 -2.16
N PRO A 344 -13.58 0.95 -2.25
CA PRO A 344 -12.49 1.86 -2.60
C PRO A 344 -11.32 1.76 -1.62
N ILE A 345 -10.10 1.72 -2.16
CA ILE A 345 -8.90 1.63 -1.32
C ILE A 345 -8.67 2.91 -0.51
N SER A 346 -9.25 4.03 -0.92
CA SER A 346 -9.30 5.26 -0.12
C SER A 346 -10.51 6.09 -0.52
N ALA A 347 -10.90 7.07 0.31
CA ALA A 347 -12.11 7.86 0.10
C ALA A 347 -12.16 8.60 -1.26
N ARG A 348 -11.00 8.88 -1.87
CA ARG A 348 -10.87 9.57 -3.17
C ARG A 348 -10.36 8.66 -4.28
N SER A 349 -10.26 7.35 -4.04
CA SER A 349 -9.76 6.40 -5.02
C SER A 349 -10.90 5.84 -5.87
N LYS A 350 -10.71 5.83 -7.20
CA LYS A 350 -11.53 5.00 -8.12
C LYS A 350 -11.05 3.55 -8.19
N VAL A 351 -9.85 3.27 -7.69
CA VAL A 351 -9.30 1.90 -7.60
C VAL A 351 -9.95 1.20 -6.40
N LEU A 352 -10.47 0.01 -6.65
CA LEU A 352 -11.13 -0.85 -5.67
C LEU A 352 -10.15 -1.90 -5.13
N LEU A 353 -10.52 -2.58 -4.05
CA LEU A 353 -9.64 -3.58 -3.44
C LEU A 353 -9.39 -4.78 -4.35
N TYR A 354 -10.40 -5.26 -5.09
CA TYR A 354 -10.20 -6.33 -6.07
C TYR A 354 -9.27 -5.93 -7.21
N ASP A 355 -9.22 -4.64 -7.60
CA ASP A 355 -8.29 -4.17 -8.63
C ASP A 355 -6.83 -4.43 -8.22
N ILE A 356 -6.51 -4.30 -6.93
CA ILE A 356 -5.19 -4.64 -6.40
C ILE A 356 -4.92 -6.13 -6.58
N GLY A 357 -5.89 -6.98 -6.23
CA GLY A 357 -5.80 -8.43 -6.41
C GLY A 357 -5.58 -8.82 -7.88
N LEU A 358 -6.34 -8.23 -8.81
CA LEU A 358 -6.16 -8.45 -10.25
C LEU A 358 -4.77 -8.04 -10.71
N VAL A 359 -4.28 -6.86 -10.31
CA VAL A 359 -2.95 -6.38 -10.72
C VAL A 359 -1.86 -7.29 -10.19
N LEU A 360 -1.88 -7.65 -8.91
CA LEU A 360 -0.87 -8.52 -8.32
C LEU A 360 -0.89 -9.91 -8.97
N ALA A 361 -2.07 -10.49 -9.20
CA ALA A 361 -2.19 -11.76 -9.91
C ALA A 361 -1.61 -11.66 -11.33
N MET A 362 -1.91 -10.60 -12.08
CA MET A 362 -1.47 -10.48 -13.48
C MET A 362 0.03 -10.15 -13.60
N LEU A 363 0.59 -9.43 -12.63
CA LEU A 363 2.04 -9.28 -12.51
C LEU A 363 2.72 -10.64 -12.35
N LEU A 364 2.21 -11.49 -11.46
CA LEU A 364 2.78 -12.82 -11.25
C LEU A 364 2.56 -13.74 -12.45
N GLN A 365 1.36 -13.72 -13.05
CA GLN A 365 1.05 -14.47 -14.27
C GLN A 365 2.07 -14.19 -15.37
N SER A 366 2.47 -12.92 -15.54
CA SER A 366 3.45 -12.52 -16.56
C SER A 366 4.86 -13.10 -16.34
N ARG A 367 5.11 -13.67 -15.16
CA ARG A 367 6.38 -14.31 -14.76
C ARG A 367 6.25 -15.82 -14.58
N CYS A 368 5.09 -16.41 -14.87
CA CYS A 368 4.87 -17.86 -14.78
C CYS A 368 4.75 -18.47 -16.17
N GLN A 369 5.40 -19.61 -16.40
CA GLN A 369 5.29 -20.34 -17.67
C GLN A 369 4.15 -21.37 -17.66
N HIS A 370 3.79 -21.90 -16.49
CA HIS A 370 2.70 -22.87 -16.31
C HIS A 370 1.70 -22.34 -15.29
N VAL A 371 0.70 -21.60 -15.77
CA VAL A 371 -0.24 -20.86 -14.91
C VAL A 371 -1.69 -20.99 -15.37
N VAL A 372 -2.56 -21.30 -14.41
CA VAL A 372 -4.01 -21.19 -14.55
C VAL A 372 -4.45 -19.92 -13.83
N THR A 373 -5.15 -19.05 -14.54
CA THR A 373 -5.74 -17.84 -13.96
C THR A 373 -7.26 -17.99 -13.89
N GLY A 374 -7.88 -17.37 -12.89
CA GLY A 374 -9.32 -17.21 -12.85
C GLY A 374 -9.78 -16.20 -11.82
N MET A 375 -11.09 -16.07 -11.71
CA MET A 375 -11.77 -15.24 -10.72
C MET A 375 -12.81 -16.07 -9.98
N PHE A 376 -13.09 -15.71 -8.72
CA PHE A 376 -14.17 -16.32 -7.95
C PHE A 376 -15.07 -15.28 -7.29
N GLY A 377 -16.32 -15.69 -7.14
CA GLY A 377 -17.36 -14.99 -6.40
C GLY A 377 -18.34 -16.01 -5.81
N ASP A 378 -19.57 -16.05 -6.33
CA ASP A 378 -20.52 -17.16 -6.11
C ASP A 378 -19.98 -18.48 -6.70
N ARG A 379 -19.27 -18.39 -7.82
CA ARG A 379 -18.66 -19.50 -8.55
C ARG A 379 -17.18 -19.24 -8.86
N TRP A 380 -16.42 -20.29 -9.13
CA TRP A 380 -15.06 -20.20 -9.67
C TRP A 380 -15.09 -20.28 -11.20
N LYS A 381 -14.34 -19.40 -11.88
CA LYS A 381 -14.19 -19.41 -13.34
C LYS A 381 -12.73 -19.26 -13.75
N ARG A 382 -12.20 -20.29 -14.42
CA ARG A 382 -10.91 -20.22 -15.11
C ARG A 382 -11.01 -19.34 -16.34
N ILE A 383 -9.98 -18.52 -16.57
CA ILE A 383 -9.91 -17.56 -17.67
C ILE A 383 -8.54 -17.67 -18.32
N SER A 384 -8.53 -18.09 -19.59
CA SER A 384 -7.32 -18.10 -20.41
C SER A 384 -6.98 -16.69 -20.84
N LEU A 385 -5.78 -16.23 -20.46
CA LEU A 385 -5.22 -14.93 -20.83
C LEU A 385 -3.86 -15.15 -21.48
N PRO A 386 -3.47 -14.31 -22.45
CA PRO A 386 -2.12 -14.36 -23.01
C PRO A 386 -1.08 -14.10 -21.91
N ALA A 387 0.11 -14.67 -22.09
CA ALA A 387 1.26 -14.31 -21.27
C ALA A 387 1.67 -12.87 -21.55
N GLY A 388 1.74 -12.02 -20.52
CA GLY A 388 2.10 -10.60 -20.64
C GLY A 388 0.92 -9.65 -20.90
N GLN A 389 1.22 -8.35 -21.11
CA GLN A 389 0.25 -7.24 -21.11
C GLN A 389 -0.60 -7.21 -19.82
N VAL A 390 0.06 -6.84 -18.73
CA VAL A 390 -0.53 -6.92 -17.38
C VAL A 390 -1.77 -6.05 -17.27
N LEU A 391 -1.71 -4.79 -17.69
CA LEU A 391 -2.82 -3.85 -17.51
C LEU A 391 -4.01 -4.24 -18.39
N ARG A 392 -3.76 -4.70 -19.62
CA ARG A 392 -4.78 -5.22 -20.52
C ARG A 392 -5.47 -6.45 -19.95
N ASN A 393 -4.70 -7.40 -19.41
CA ASN A 393 -5.25 -8.60 -18.76
C ASN A 393 -6.08 -8.24 -17.54
N VAL A 394 -5.66 -7.25 -16.74
CA VAL A 394 -6.47 -6.70 -15.66
C VAL A 394 -7.78 -6.11 -16.19
N GLN A 395 -7.77 -5.35 -17.30
CA GLN A 395 -9.01 -4.83 -17.90
C GLN A 395 -9.92 -5.93 -18.46
N GLU A 396 -9.36 -7.02 -18.98
CA GLU A 396 -10.13 -8.17 -19.43
C GLU A 396 -10.84 -8.84 -18.24
N LEU A 397 -10.14 -9.05 -17.11
CA LEU A 397 -10.76 -9.57 -15.90
C LEU A 397 -11.80 -8.59 -15.33
N TYR A 398 -11.51 -7.29 -15.31
CA TYR A 398 -12.47 -6.26 -14.89
C TYR A 398 -13.77 -6.31 -15.70
N ARG A 399 -13.70 -6.44 -17.03
CA ARG A 399 -14.91 -6.54 -17.88
C ARG A 399 -15.74 -7.80 -17.62
N ARG A 400 -15.17 -8.80 -16.96
CA ARG A 400 -15.76 -10.12 -16.75
C ARG A 400 -16.09 -10.41 -15.28
N GLU A 401 -15.83 -9.48 -14.36
CA GLU A 401 -16.02 -9.69 -12.91
C GLU A 401 -17.45 -10.10 -12.54
N GLY A 402 -18.46 -9.51 -13.21
CA GLY A 402 -19.86 -9.90 -13.04
C GLY A 402 -20.23 -11.32 -13.50
N GLU A 403 -19.33 -12.05 -14.18
CA GLU A 403 -19.57 -13.41 -14.63
C GLU A 403 -19.55 -14.44 -13.49
N VAL A 404 -19.06 -14.11 -12.29
CA VAL A 404 -18.92 -15.08 -11.20
C VAL A 404 -19.78 -14.79 -9.97
N GLY A 405 -20.54 -13.70 -9.98
CA GLY A 405 -21.32 -13.26 -8.81
C GLY A 405 -20.43 -12.67 -7.72
N TYR A 406 -21.01 -12.37 -6.55
CA TYR A 406 -20.37 -11.48 -5.56
C TYR A 406 -20.26 -12.04 -4.14
N SER A 407 -20.55 -13.33 -3.91
CA SER A 407 -20.19 -14.05 -2.68
C SER A 407 -18.68 -14.34 -2.62
N THR A 408 -18.19 -14.89 -1.51
CA THR A 408 -16.75 -15.11 -1.31
C THR A 408 -16.40 -16.61 -1.20
N ASN A 409 -16.84 -17.41 -2.18
CA ASN A 409 -16.72 -18.87 -2.18
C ASN A 409 -15.32 -19.38 -2.59
N GLY A 410 -14.26 -18.95 -1.90
CA GLY A 410 -12.88 -19.34 -2.24
C GLY A 410 -12.60 -20.85 -2.16
N HIS A 411 -13.42 -21.62 -1.43
CA HIS A 411 -13.34 -23.08 -1.38
C HIS A 411 -13.60 -23.74 -2.75
N LEU A 412 -14.34 -23.08 -3.65
CA LEU A 412 -14.65 -23.60 -4.99
C LEU A 412 -13.42 -23.70 -5.90
N VAL A 413 -12.40 -22.88 -5.63
CA VAL A 413 -11.12 -22.93 -6.37
C VAL A 413 -10.42 -24.28 -6.13
N VAL A 414 -10.33 -24.68 -4.86
CA VAL A 414 -9.70 -25.94 -4.47
C VAL A 414 -10.58 -27.14 -4.82
N TYR A 415 -11.90 -26.98 -4.69
CA TYR A 415 -12.87 -27.99 -5.13
C TYR A 415 -12.71 -28.32 -6.62
N ASP A 416 -12.58 -27.33 -7.49
CA ASP A 416 -12.39 -27.53 -8.93
C ASP A 416 -11.10 -28.31 -9.24
N LEU A 417 -9.99 -28.01 -8.57
CA LEU A 417 -8.74 -28.77 -8.68
C LEU A 417 -8.94 -30.24 -8.26
N ARG A 418 -9.61 -30.46 -7.13
CA ARG A 418 -9.87 -31.81 -6.60
C ARG A 418 -10.76 -32.63 -7.54
N GLN A 419 -11.84 -32.04 -8.05
CA GLN A 419 -12.76 -32.72 -8.98
C GLN A 419 -12.07 -33.10 -10.28
N ARG A 420 -11.19 -32.23 -10.80
CA ARG A 420 -10.39 -32.50 -12.00
C ARG A 420 -9.21 -33.44 -11.75
N ARG A 421 -8.91 -33.76 -10.48
CA ARG A 421 -7.68 -34.45 -10.05
C ARG A 421 -6.42 -33.77 -10.60
N GLU A 422 -6.47 -32.45 -10.71
CA GLU A 422 -5.40 -31.65 -11.27
C GLU A 422 -4.35 -31.35 -10.20
N VAL A 423 -3.11 -31.75 -10.47
CA VAL A 423 -1.98 -31.48 -9.57
C VAL A 423 -1.41 -30.11 -9.89
N VAL A 424 -1.50 -29.20 -8.93
CA VAL A 424 -0.81 -27.91 -8.93
C VAL A 424 0.14 -27.83 -7.73
N ASP A 425 1.26 -27.14 -7.91
CA ASP A 425 2.27 -26.96 -6.87
C ASP A 425 1.89 -25.78 -5.96
N LYS A 426 1.29 -24.74 -6.54
CA LYS A 426 1.01 -23.48 -5.84
C LYS A 426 -0.39 -22.98 -6.17
N VAL A 427 -1.21 -22.77 -5.15
CA VAL A 427 -2.52 -22.12 -5.22
C VAL A 427 -2.40 -20.75 -4.57
N MET A 428 -2.78 -19.69 -5.29
CA MET A 428 -2.66 -18.32 -4.81
C MET A 428 -4.01 -17.62 -4.86
N LEU A 429 -4.53 -17.25 -3.70
CA LEU A 429 -5.81 -16.55 -3.55
C LEU A 429 -5.54 -15.09 -3.22
N PHE A 430 -6.02 -14.17 -4.06
CA PHE A 430 -5.95 -12.71 -3.83
C PHE A 430 -7.30 -12.21 -3.30
N THR A 431 -7.40 -11.96 -2.00
CA THR A 431 -8.68 -11.78 -1.27
C THR A 431 -8.53 -10.89 -0.04
N ASP A 432 -9.63 -10.54 0.63
CA ASP A 432 -9.67 -9.94 1.96
C ASP A 432 -9.69 -11.00 3.09
N CYS A 433 -9.57 -12.27 2.74
CA CYS A 433 -9.64 -13.43 3.63
C CYS A 433 -11.01 -13.65 4.31
N GLN A 434 -12.07 -12.93 3.92
CA GLN A 434 -13.45 -13.17 4.39
C GLN A 434 -14.12 -14.29 3.60
N LEU A 435 -13.43 -15.41 3.42
CA LEU A 435 -13.94 -16.54 2.64
C LEU A 435 -14.99 -17.33 3.45
N TRP A 436 -16.08 -17.72 2.79
CA TRP A 436 -17.15 -18.51 3.39
C TRP A 436 -17.84 -19.42 2.35
N ASP A 437 -18.88 -20.14 2.76
CA ASP A 437 -19.75 -20.89 1.86
C ASP A 437 -21.15 -20.30 1.86
N SER A 438 -21.48 -19.59 0.79
CA SER A 438 -22.76 -18.91 0.63
C SER A 438 -23.95 -19.84 0.42
N THR A 439 -23.71 -21.13 0.20
CA THR A 439 -24.78 -22.13 0.05
C THR A 439 -25.21 -22.76 1.38
N GLY A 440 -24.49 -22.50 2.48
CA GLY A 440 -24.77 -23.08 3.79
C GLY A 440 -24.54 -24.59 3.87
N ARG A 441 -23.81 -25.19 2.92
CA ARG A 441 -23.55 -26.63 2.83
C ARG A 441 -22.30 -27.08 3.60
N ALA A 442 -21.78 -26.22 4.47
CA ALA A 442 -20.57 -26.42 5.26
C ALA A 442 -19.28 -26.60 4.42
N GLY A 443 -19.24 -26.07 3.20
CA GLY A 443 -18.01 -25.93 2.45
C GLY A 443 -17.04 -25.03 3.21
N SER A 444 -15.84 -25.52 3.51
CA SER A 444 -14.78 -24.69 4.09
C SER A 444 -13.50 -24.86 3.29
N LEU A 445 -12.81 -23.75 3.05
CA LEU A 445 -11.51 -23.79 2.38
C LEU A 445 -10.54 -24.70 3.14
N ALA A 446 -10.58 -24.69 4.49
CA ALA A 446 -9.77 -25.57 5.32
C ALA A 446 -10.03 -27.06 5.05
N ALA A 447 -11.29 -27.47 4.90
CA ALA A 447 -11.63 -28.86 4.63
C ALA A 447 -11.26 -29.28 3.19
N GLU A 448 -11.59 -28.45 2.20
CA GLU A 448 -11.24 -28.73 0.80
C GLU A 448 -9.72 -28.76 0.58
N TRP A 449 -8.98 -27.85 1.21
CA TRP A 449 -7.50 -27.83 1.14
C TRP A 449 -6.88 -29.09 1.73
N ARG A 450 -7.33 -29.51 2.91
CA ARG A 450 -6.85 -30.75 3.56
C ARG A 450 -7.10 -31.96 2.66
N GLU A 451 -8.30 -32.06 2.09
CA GLU A 451 -8.68 -33.19 1.25
C GLU A 451 -7.93 -33.19 -0.08
N TYR A 452 -7.74 -32.02 -0.70
CA TYR A 452 -6.96 -31.87 -1.92
C TYR A 452 -5.50 -32.31 -1.73
N ARG A 453 -4.83 -31.85 -0.65
CA ARG A 453 -3.48 -32.30 -0.34
C ARG A 453 -3.41 -33.80 -0.07
N ARG A 454 -4.39 -34.35 0.65
CA ARG A 454 -4.44 -35.78 0.97
C ARG A 454 -4.61 -36.67 -0.27
N THR A 455 -5.39 -36.23 -1.25
CA THR A 455 -5.86 -37.10 -2.34
C THR A 455 -5.26 -36.80 -3.72
N VAL A 456 -4.80 -35.58 -3.96
CA VAL A 456 -4.34 -35.12 -5.29
C VAL A 456 -2.91 -34.60 -5.24
N ALA A 457 -2.61 -33.63 -4.36
CA ALA A 457 -1.31 -32.95 -4.37
C ALA A 457 -0.73 -32.75 -2.95
N PRO A 458 -0.06 -33.76 -2.37
CA PRO A 458 0.45 -33.71 -0.99
C PRO A 458 1.45 -32.59 -0.70
N GLN A 459 2.20 -32.16 -1.72
CA GLN A 459 3.23 -31.12 -1.61
C GLN A 459 2.72 -29.73 -2.02
N ALA A 460 1.45 -29.58 -2.38
CA ALA A 460 0.90 -28.30 -2.80
C ALA A 460 0.96 -27.27 -1.67
N GLN A 461 1.20 -26.02 -2.06
CA GLN A 461 1.23 -24.85 -1.18
C GLN A 461 0.09 -23.89 -1.52
N LEU A 462 -0.55 -23.34 -0.48
CA LEU A 462 -1.60 -22.33 -0.56
C LEU A 462 -1.08 -21.01 -0.02
N TYR A 463 -1.09 -19.99 -0.88
CA TYR A 463 -0.74 -18.62 -0.55
C TYR A 463 -2.01 -17.79 -0.47
N LEU A 464 -2.27 -17.24 0.71
CA LEU A 464 -3.32 -16.23 0.92
C LEU A 464 -2.69 -14.85 0.80
N PHE A 465 -3.01 -14.14 -0.27
CA PHE A 465 -2.68 -12.73 -0.41
C PHE A 465 -3.78 -11.90 0.24
N ASP A 466 -3.56 -11.49 1.49
CA ASP A 466 -4.48 -10.67 2.28
C ASP A 466 -4.33 -9.18 1.90
N LEU A 467 -5.40 -8.67 1.30
CA LEU A 467 -5.48 -7.31 0.82
C LEU A 467 -6.18 -6.38 1.83
N ALA A 468 -6.84 -6.89 2.87
CA ALA A 468 -7.62 -6.09 3.80
C ALA A 468 -7.05 -6.05 5.23
N GLY A 469 -6.35 -7.09 5.68
CA GLY A 469 -5.72 -7.14 7.00
C GLY A 469 -6.72 -7.28 8.15
N HIS A 470 -7.81 -8.03 7.98
CA HIS A 470 -8.87 -8.16 8.99
C HIS A 470 -8.45 -8.89 10.28
N GLY A 471 -7.31 -9.59 10.27
CA GLY A 471 -6.73 -10.26 11.45
C GLY A 471 -7.21 -11.69 11.67
N THR A 472 -8.20 -12.11 10.89
CA THR A 472 -8.68 -13.49 10.83
C THR A 472 -8.47 -14.05 9.43
N VAL A 473 -8.19 -15.35 9.35
CA VAL A 473 -7.95 -16.08 8.10
C VAL A 473 -8.81 -17.34 8.01
N PRO A 474 -9.13 -17.82 6.80
CA PRO A 474 -10.06 -18.93 6.61
C PRO A 474 -9.48 -20.32 6.99
N LEU A 475 -8.17 -20.40 7.24
CA LEU A 475 -7.48 -21.58 7.75
C LEU A 475 -6.20 -21.20 8.50
N GLN A 476 -5.72 -22.10 9.38
CA GLN A 476 -4.49 -21.86 10.14
C GLN A 476 -3.27 -21.71 9.22
N VAL A 477 -2.49 -20.65 9.42
CA VAL A 477 -1.25 -20.40 8.68
C VAL A 477 -0.14 -21.25 9.29
N ARG A 478 0.02 -22.45 8.78
CA ARG A 478 0.99 -23.44 9.25
C ARG A 478 1.78 -24.00 8.09
N ARG A 479 3.11 -24.06 8.25
CA ARG A 479 4.02 -24.51 7.19
C ARG A 479 3.83 -25.99 6.88
N GLU A 480 3.55 -26.81 7.90
CA GLU A 480 3.21 -28.23 7.77
C GLU A 480 1.93 -28.46 6.96
N ASP A 481 0.98 -27.52 7.04
CA ASP A 481 -0.26 -27.53 6.27
C ASP A 481 -0.09 -26.94 4.86
N GLY A 482 1.13 -26.50 4.51
CA GLY A 482 1.44 -25.89 3.22
C GLY A 482 0.71 -24.55 3.05
N VAL A 483 0.43 -23.82 4.13
CA VAL A 483 -0.32 -22.56 4.08
C VAL A 483 0.58 -21.39 4.47
N ALA A 484 0.59 -20.35 3.65
CA ALA A 484 1.30 -19.10 3.92
C ALA A 484 0.37 -17.89 3.73
N LEU A 485 0.62 -16.85 4.53
CA LEU A 485 -0.06 -15.55 4.42
C LEU A 485 0.93 -14.50 3.95
N ILE A 486 0.51 -13.71 2.96
CA ILE A 486 1.24 -12.56 2.45
C ILE A 486 0.27 -11.39 2.45
N ALA A 487 0.61 -10.30 3.12
CA ALA A 487 -0.25 -9.13 3.19
C ALA A 487 0.38 -7.92 2.51
N GLY A 488 -0.46 -7.11 1.87
CA GLY A 488 -0.09 -5.80 1.32
C GLY A 488 -0.40 -5.58 -0.15
N TRP A 489 -0.14 -4.35 -0.62
CA TRP A 489 -0.56 -3.88 -1.95
C TRP A 489 0.59 -3.56 -2.91
N SER A 490 1.82 -3.62 -2.41
CA SER A 490 3.03 -3.36 -3.18
C SER A 490 3.48 -4.62 -3.89
N ASP A 491 4.20 -4.46 -5.00
CA ASP A 491 5.04 -5.49 -5.62
C ASP A 491 6.03 -6.17 -4.64
N LYS A 492 6.33 -5.56 -3.50
CA LYS A 492 7.14 -6.17 -2.43
C LYS A 492 6.52 -7.38 -1.77
N VAL A 493 5.23 -7.64 -1.97
CA VAL A 493 4.62 -8.93 -1.59
C VAL A 493 5.30 -10.11 -2.28
N PHE A 494 5.92 -9.91 -3.46
CA PHE A 494 6.65 -10.96 -4.16
C PHE A 494 8.05 -11.21 -3.59
N ASP A 495 8.67 -10.21 -2.95
CA ASP A 495 9.90 -10.42 -2.20
C ASP A 495 9.62 -11.30 -0.96
N VAL A 496 8.46 -11.11 -0.31
CA VAL A 496 7.97 -11.97 0.77
C VAL A 496 7.64 -13.38 0.27
N LEU A 497 7.01 -13.49 -0.91
CA LEU A 497 6.78 -14.79 -1.55
C LEU A 497 8.10 -15.54 -1.77
N ALA A 498 9.11 -14.87 -2.34
CA ALA A 498 10.43 -15.47 -2.54
C ALA A 498 11.09 -15.88 -1.21
N ALA A 499 10.98 -15.06 -0.16
CA ALA A 499 11.48 -15.43 1.17
C ALA A 499 10.77 -16.68 1.73
N LEU A 500 9.46 -16.82 1.51
CA LEU A 500 8.69 -18.01 1.92
C LEU A 500 9.13 -19.26 1.14
N GLU A 501 9.41 -19.13 -0.16
CA GLU A 501 9.94 -20.22 -1.00
C GLU A 501 11.32 -20.69 -0.50
N ASP A 502 12.17 -19.75 -0.08
CA ASP A 502 13.51 -20.04 0.46
C ASP A 502 13.45 -20.49 1.95
N GLY A 503 12.25 -20.63 2.52
CA GLY A 503 12.00 -21.17 3.85
C GLY A 503 11.98 -20.16 5.01
N GLY A 504 12.00 -18.86 4.70
CA GLY A 504 11.80 -17.76 5.64
C GLY A 504 10.34 -17.34 5.80
N SER A 505 10.11 -16.09 6.23
CA SER A 505 8.78 -15.49 6.39
C SER A 505 8.84 -13.96 6.27
N ALA A 506 7.70 -13.29 6.16
CA ALA A 506 7.62 -11.83 6.23
C ALA A 506 8.23 -11.26 7.53
N LEU A 507 8.02 -11.96 8.66
CA LEU A 507 8.53 -11.55 9.96
C LEU A 507 10.07 -11.63 10.01
N THR A 508 10.64 -12.66 9.41
CA THR A 508 12.09 -12.84 9.32
C THR A 508 12.75 -11.71 8.50
N GLU A 509 12.10 -11.24 7.44
CA GLU A 509 12.59 -10.08 6.67
C GLU A 509 12.55 -8.78 7.48
N ILE A 510 11.54 -8.60 8.33
CA ILE A 510 11.45 -7.45 9.25
C ILE A 510 12.54 -7.52 10.32
N GLU A 511 12.80 -8.72 10.87
CA GLU A 511 13.81 -8.94 11.90
C GLU A 511 15.24 -8.63 11.43
N LYS A 512 15.51 -8.75 10.12
CA LYS A 512 16.80 -8.40 9.50
C LYS A 512 17.10 -6.89 9.47
N ILE A 513 16.11 -6.04 9.76
CA ILE A 513 16.31 -4.58 9.75
C ILE A 513 17.13 -4.14 10.97
N GLU A 514 18.26 -3.49 10.71
CA GLU A 514 19.10 -2.82 11.71
C GLU A 514 18.67 -1.37 11.89
N LEU A 515 18.48 -0.88 13.13
CA LEU A 515 17.94 0.47 13.43
C LEU A 515 18.98 1.55 13.69
#